data_AF-A0A4R0YJF2-F1
#
_entry.id   AF-A0A4R0YJF2-F1
#
_cell.length_a   1.000
_cell.length_b   1.000
_cell.length_c   1.000
_cell.angle_alpha   90.00
_cell.angle_beta   90.00
_cell.angle_gamma   90.00
#
_symmetry.space_group_name_H-M   'P 1'
#
loop_
_entity.id
_entity.type
_entity.pdbx_description
1 polymer ?
#
loop_
_entity_poly.entity_id
_entity_poly.type
_entity_poly.pdbx_seq_one_letter_code
_entity_poly.pdbx_strand_id
1 'polypeptide(L)'
;MISSAQPNIRRFIEAELESSDLFAHRVFQEEVEQYASEGTDELDVQRRCWDEVANEYACNLGHMSIVKREFFDQPVYRSDYLDELVKTGRTRACNGHWPMQACETRFAHRLEADSTYGFSLTERASAMKAAYASRFGFDVSTDVSHADLVNIVAARAERFGMLADSQGGIRADLGGRGSVRVAIEKGYSRPIFQVPLFVQVELDGRHADKSFRDCLRHIVPGFSYFKLVRSNRELAYGIDAYLVFAKALSKCLVASSAFQMPGESS
;
A
#
# COMPACT_ATOMS: atom_id res chain seq x y z
N MET A 1 -7.04 30.93 8.94
CA MET A 1 -6.25 29.69 8.94
C MET A 1 -6.68 28.87 7.72
N ILE A 2 -5.80 28.74 6.73
CA ILE A 2 -6.11 28.02 5.50
C ILE A 2 -6.13 26.53 5.85
N SER A 3 -7.32 25.99 6.08
CA SER A 3 -7.56 24.55 6.01
C SER A 3 -7.50 24.16 4.54
N SER A 4 -6.30 24.01 3.99
CA SER A 4 -6.15 23.18 2.79
C SER A 4 -6.40 21.77 3.28
N ALA A 5 -7.62 21.26 3.07
CA ALA A 5 -7.97 19.90 3.43
C ALA A 5 -6.88 18.98 2.86
N GLN A 6 -6.11 18.32 3.73
CA GLN A 6 -5.11 17.37 3.29
C GLN A 6 -5.84 16.32 2.44
N PRO A 7 -5.36 16.02 1.22
CA PRO A 7 -5.97 14.99 0.41
C PRO A 7 -5.95 13.69 1.22
N ASN A 8 -7.11 13.03 1.31
CA ASN A 8 -7.20 11.73 1.95
C ASN A 8 -6.30 10.75 1.19
N ILE A 9 -5.17 10.38 1.82
CA ILE A 9 -4.05 9.72 1.14
C ILE A 9 -4.48 8.35 0.60
N ARG A 10 -5.25 7.58 1.38
CA ARG A 10 -5.80 6.29 0.94
C ARG A 10 -6.64 6.46 -0.31
N ARG A 11 -7.66 7.33 -0.25
CA ARG A 11 -8.62 7.50 -1.35
C ARG A 11 -7.94 8.00 -2.63
N PHE A 12 -6.94 8.88 -2.50
CA PHE A 12 -6.17 9.34 -3.64
C PHE A 12 -5.41 8.19 -4.31
N ILE A 13 -4.72 7.36 -3.53
CA ILE A 13 -3.95 6.23 -4.05
C ILE A 13 -4.87 5.15 -4.63
N GLU A 14 -5.99 4.85 -3.97
CA GLU A 14 -7.02 3.94 -4.50
C GLU A 14 -7.57 4.45 -5.84
N ALA A 15 -7.86 5.74 -5.97
CA ALA A 15 -8.32 6.32 -7.23
C ALA A 15 -7.27 6.20 -8.35
N GLU A 16 -5.99 6.42 -8.06
CA GLU A 16 -4.91 6.24 -9.05
C GLU A 16 -4.76 4.78 -9.49
N LEU A 17 -4.86 3.83 -8.54
CA LEU A 17 -4.87 2.38 -8.85
C LEU A 17 -6.07 2.02 -9.74
N GLU A 18 -7.27 2.46 -9.38
CA GLU A 18 -8.51 2.14 -10.07
C GLU A 18 -8.59 2.76 -11.46
N SER A 19 -8.14 4.02 -11.60
CA SER A 19 -8.00 4.66 -12.91
C SER A 19 -6.99 3.97 -13.83
N SER A 20 -6.11 3.15 -13.27
CA SER A 20 -5.13 2.32 -13.97
C SER A 20 -5.62 0.88 -14.19
N ASP A 21 -6.91 0.58 -14.00
CA ASP A 21 -7.51 -0.76 -14.04
C ASP A 21 -6.95 -1.76 -12.98
N LEU A 22 -6.43 -1.26 -11.85
CA LEU A 22 -5.80 -2.07 -10.79
C LEU A 22 -6.71 -2.17 -9.55
N PHE A 23 -7.64 -3.13 -9.57
CA PHE A 23 -8.71 -3.28 -8.57
C PHE A 23 -8.50 -4.37 -7.51
N ALA A 24 -7.40 -5.13 -7.49
CA ALA A 24 -7.29 -6.32 -6.64
C ALA A 24 -7.42 -6.06 -5.12
N HIS A 25 -7.20 -4.83 -4.64
CA HIS A 25 -7.47 -4.44 -3.25
C HIS A 25 -8.95 -4.53 -2.88
N ARG A 26 -9.86 -4.31 -3.83
CA ARG A 26 -11.32 -4.33 -3.61
C ARG A 26 -11.81 -5.67 -3.10
N VAL A 27 -11.19 -6.78 -3.50
CA VAL A 27 -11.54 -8.13 -3.01
C VAL A 27 -11.50 -8.20 -1.49
N PHE A 28 -10.44 -7.66 -0.86
CA PHE A 28 -10.34 -7.62 0.59
C PHE A 28 -11.36 -6.66 1.20
N GLN A 29 -11.48 -5.47 0.63
CA GLN A 29 -12.34 -4.41 1.19
C GLN A 29 -13.81 -4.83 1.18
N GLU A 30 -14.31 -5.36 0.07
CA GLU A 30 -15.68 -5.85 -0.06
C GLU A 30 -16.00 -6.94 0.98
N GLU A 31 -15.07 -7.86 1.25
CA GLU A 31 -15.28 -8.91 2.24
C GLU A 31 -15.31 -8.35 3.66
N VAL A 32 -14.40 -7.45 4.01
CA VAL A 32 -14.44 -6.79 5.33
C VAL A 32 -15.72 -5.95 5.49
N GLU A 33 -16.14 -5.24 4.44
CA GLU A 33 -17.35 -4.42 4.44
C GLU A 33 -18.63 -5.26 4.58
N GLN A 34 -18.68 -6.50 4.06
CA GLN A 34 -19.80 -7.42 4.30
C GLN A 34 -20.01 -7.67 5.80
N TYR A 35 -18.93 -7.91 6.55
CA TYR A 35 -19.03 -8.08 8.02
C TYR A 35 -19.47 -6.79 8.72
N ALA A 36 -19.07 -5.61 8.22
CA ALA A 36 -19.48 -4.33 8.79
C ALA A 36 -20.96 -4.00 8.51
N SER A 37 -21.52 -4.49 7.40
CA SER A 37 -22.90 -4.20 6.99
C SER A 37 -23.99 -4.78 7.93
N GLU A 38 -23.60 -5.62 8.90
CA GLU A 38 -24.46 -6.14 9.96
C GLU A 38 -24.85 -5.06 11.00
N GLY A 39 -24.21 -3.86 10.97
CA GLY A 39 -24.58 -2.69 11.77
C GLY A 39 -24.31 -1.36 11.05
N THR A 40 -25.31 -0.48 10.96
CA THR A 40 -25.29 0.72 10.10
C THR A 40 -24.14 1.71 10.35
N ASP A 41 -23.61 1.78 11.57
CA ASP A 41 -22.51 2.70 11.93
C ASP A 41 -21.11 2.08 11.74
N GLU A 42 -21.00 0.75 11.58
CA GLU A 42 -19.70 0.05 11.59
C GLU A 42 -18.91 0.28 10.30
N LEU A 43 -19.61 0.43 9.18
CA LEU A 43 -18.99 0.67 7.87
C LEU A 43 -18.32 2.05 7.80
N ASP A 44 -18.98 3.09 8.32
CA ASP A 44 -18.43 4.45 8.34
C ASP A 44 -17.23 4.54 9.30
N VAL A 45 -17.31 3.86 10.45
CA VAL A 45 -16.20 3.72 11.39
C VAL A 45 -15.01 3.02 10.73
N GLN A 46 -15.24 1.91 10.02
CA GLN A 46 -14.18 1.17 9.31
C GLN A 46 -13.49 2.04 8.27
N ARG A 47 -14.25 2.74 7.43
CA ARG A 47 -13.71 3.59 6.37
C ARG A 47 -12.91 4.75 6.95
N ARG A 48 -13.43 5.39 8.01
CA ARG A 48 -12.72 6.45 8.71
C ARG A 48 -11.44 5.93 9.37
N CYS A 49 -11.48 4.74 9.98
CA CYS A 49 -10.30 4.10 10.56
C CYS A 49 -9.21 3.89 9.50
N TRP A 50 -9.54 3.35 8.32
CA TRP A 50 -8.58 3.20 7.22
C TRP A 50 -8.03 4.53 6.72
N ASP A 51 -8.88 5.56 6.60
CA ASP A 51 -8.48 6.90 6.18
C ASP A 51 -7.44 7.50 7.16
N GLU A 52 -7.71 7.39 8.45
CA GLU A 52 -6.87 7.93 9.53
C GLU A 52 -5.54 7.19 9.66
N VAL A 53 -5.55 5.85 9.53
CA VAL A 53 -4.33 5.03 9.54
C VAL A 53 -3.44 5.38 8.35
N ALA A 54 -4.01 5.57 7.16
CA ALA A 54 -3.25 5.95 5.97
C ALA A 54 -2.62 7.34 6.11
N ASN A 55 -3.37 8.32 6.62
CA ASN A 55 -2.87 9.68 6.85
C ASN A 55 -1.74 9.70 7.88
N GLU A 56 -1.94 9.04 9.02
CA GLU A 56 -0.93 8.97 10.07
C GLU A 56 0.32 8.23 9.61
N TYR A 57 0.16 7.12 8.91
CA TYR A 57 1.28 6.37 8.39
C TYR A 57 2.09 7.18 7.37
N ALA A 58 1.42 7.79 6.39
CA ALA A 58 2.09 8.56 5.33
C ALA A 58 2.73 9.86 5.83
N CYS A 59 2.12 10.57 6.78
CA CYS A 59 2.67 11.80 7.34
C CYS A 59 3.86 11.56 8.29
N ASN A 60 4.01 10.35 8.84
CA ASN A 60 5.09 9.99 9.76
C ASN A 60 6.03 8.92 9.20
N LEU A 61 6.11 8.78 7.88
CA LEU A 61 7.00 7.81 7.22
C LEU A 61 8.45 8.00 7.69
N GLY A 62 9.05 6.93 8.25
CA GLY A 62 10.41 6.96 8.79
C GLY A 62 10.53 7.51 10.22
N HIS A 63 9.42 7.97 10.80
CA HIS A 63 9.33 8.53 12.15
C HIS A 63 8.45 7.68 13.08
N MET A 64 7.90 6.58 12.57
CA MET A 64 7.10 5.65 13.35
C MET A 64 7.48 4.20 13.08
N SER A 65 7.23 3.35 14.09
CA SER A 65 7.31 1.91 13.93
C SER A 65 6.28 1.47 12.89
N ILE A 66 6.74 0.60 11.98
CA ILE A 66 5.91 0.05 10.92
C ILE A 66 4.77 -0.80 11.47
N VAL A 67 5.06 -1.50 12.57
CA VAL A 67 4.21 -2.54 13.14
C VAL A 67 3.40 -2.01 14.32
N LYS A 68 3.93 -1.00 15.02
CA LYS A 68 3.33 -0.44 16.23
C LYS A 68 3.06 1.03 15.99
N ARG A 69 1.97 1.56 16.56
CA ARG A 69 1.66 3.00 16.53
C ARG A 69 2.56 3.78 17.51
N GLU A 70 3.86 3.55 17.44
CA GLU A 70 4.92 4.11 18.28
C GLU A 70 5.79 5.05 17.42
N PHE A 71 6.04 6.26 17.90
CA PHE A 71 6.81 7.27 17.19
C PHE A 71 8.22 7.38 17.78
N PHE A 72 9.23 7.46 16.91
CA PHE A 72 10.63 7.61 17.33
C PHE A 72 10.95 9.04 17.78
N ASP A 73 10.19 10.00 17.24
CA ASP A 73 10.26 11.43 17.48
C ASP A 73 8.84 12.04 17.45
N GLN A 74 8.73 13.37 17.51
CA GLN A 74 7.41 14.02 17.54
C GLN A 74 6.66 13.77 16.23
N PRO A 75 5.43 13.24 16.26
CA PRO A 75 4.66 12.99 15.05
C PRO A 75 4.25 14.30 14.38
N VAL A 76 4.27 14.30 13.04
CA VAL A 76 3.72 15.37 12.21
C VAL A 76 2.19 15.32 12.19
N TYR A 77 1.63 14.10 12.21
CA TYR A 77 0.19 13.87 12.34
C TYR A 77 -0.07 12.77 13.36
N ARG A 78 -1.06 12.96 14.24
CA ARG A 78 -1.54 11.90 15.14
C ARG A 78 -3.06 11.99 15.19
N SER A 79 -3.72 10.89 14.85
CA SER A 79 -5.17 10.83 14.82
C SER A 79 -5.75 10.72 16.24
N ASP A 80 -6.42 11.78 16.69
CA ASP A 80 -7.23 11.75 17.93
C ASP A 80 -8.35 10.71 17.83
N TYR A 81 -8.93 10.54 16.64
CA TYR A 81 -9.97 9.55 16.39
C TYR A 81 -9.49 8.12 16.64
N LEU A 82 -8.28 7.77 16.19
CA LEU A 82 -7.70 6.45 16.47
C LEU A 82 -7.37 6.29 17.96
N ASP A 83 -6.93 7.35 18.64
CA ASP A 83 -6.73 7.33 20.10
C ASP A 83 -8.06 7.10 20.85
N GLU A 84 -9.15 7.73 20.41
CA GLU A 84 -10.49 7.52 20.96
C GLU A 84 -11.03 6.11 20.71
N LEU A 85 -10.88 5.59 19.48
CA LEU A 85 -11.31 4.23 19.15
C LEU A 85 -10.67 3.19 20.06
N VAL A 86 -9.36 3.31 20.33
CA VAL A 86 -8.65 2.42 21.26
C VAL A 86 -9.20 2.56 22.69
N LYS A 87 -9.44 3.79 23.17
CA LYS A 87 -9.98 4.03 24.53
C LYS A 87 -11.38 3.47 24.74
N THR A 88 -12.23 3.50 23.71
CA THR A 88 -13.62 3.01 23.80
C THR A 88 -13.73 1.48 23.85
N GLY A 89 -12.64 0.75 23.61
CA GLY A 89 -12.66 -0.72 23.54
C GLY A 89 -13.43 -1.29 22.35
N ARG A 90 -13.86 -0.43 21.41
CA ARG A 90 -14.52 -0.82 20.15
C ARG A 90 -13.58 -1.56 19.20
N THR A 91 -12.29 -1.49 19.45
CA THR A 91 -11.24 -2.13 18.68
C THR A 91 -10.45 -3.06 19.59
N ARG A 92 -10.13 -4.27 19.12
CA ARG A 92 -9.15 -5.10 19.82
C ARG A 92 -7.76 -4.65 19.39
N ALA A 93 -6.92 -4.27 20.34
CA ALA A 93 -5.49 -4.15 20.08
C ALA A 93 -4.95 -5.56 19.79
N CYS A 94 -4.82 -5.93 18.52
CA CYS A 94 -4.10 -7.14 18.18
C CYS A 94 -2.62 -6.86 18.46
N ASN A 95 -2.03 -7.46 19.50
CA ASN A 95 -0.58 -7.43 19.76
C ASN A 95 0.08 -6.02 19.77
N GLY A 96 -0.65 -4.97 20.20
CA GLY A 96 -0.14 -3.58 20.20
C GLY A 96 -0.06 -2.93 18.80
N HIS A 97 -0.75 -3.50 17.83
CA HIS A 97 -0.87 -3.00 16.46
C HIS A 97 -2.05 -2.02 16.33
N TRP A 98 -2.12 -1.32 15.20
CA TRP A 98 -3.21 -0.43 14.82
C TRP A 98 -4.59 -1.01 15.19
N PRO A 99 -5.55 -0.16 15.62
CA PRO A 99 -6.87 -0.63 16.01
C PRO A 99 -7.50 -1.44 14.87
N MET A 100 -7.72 -2.73 15.11
CA MET A 100 -8.53 -3.57 14.23
C MET A 100 -9.98 -3.45 14.63
N GLN A 101 -10.84 -3.17 13.66
CA GLN A 101 -12.28 -3.12 13.90
C GLN A 101 -12.87 -4.53 14.08
N ALA A 102 -14.09 -4.61 14.60
CA ALA A 102 -14.78 -5.88 14.80
C ALA A 102 -15.02 -6.63 13.48
N CYS A 103 -15.37 -5.92 12.40
CA CYS A 103 -15.48 -6.49 11.04
C CYS A 103 -14.16 -7.07 10.51
N GLU A 104 -13.02 -6.39 10.68
CA GLU A 104 -11.70 -6.94 10.31
C GLU A 104 -11.36 -8.19 11.14
N THR A 105 -11.73 -8.20 12.41
CA THR A 105 -11.53 -9.34 13.32
C THR A 105 -12.37 -10.54 12.88
N ARG A 106 -13.65 -10.33 12.52
CA ARG A 106 -14.54 -11.36 11.99
C ARG A 106 -14.00 -11.93 10.68
N PHE A 107 -13.55 -11.07 9.77
CA PHE A 107 -12.90 -11.49 8.53
C PHE A 107 -11.67 -12.35 8.80
N ALA A 108 -10.76 -11.91 9.66
CA ALA A 108 -9.54 -12.64 10.01
C ALA A 108 -9.86 -14.02 10.61
N HIS A 109 -10.81 -14.09 11.54
CA HIS A 109 -11.26 -15.36 12.11
C HIS A 109 -11.87 -16.30 11.07
N ARG A 110 -12.65 -15.78 10.10
CA ARG A 110 -13.17 -16.61 9.02
C ARG A 110 -12.05 -17.16 8.15
N LEU A 111 -11.08 -16.33 7.80
CA LEU A 111 -9.93 -16.72 6.99
C LEU A 111 -9.09 -17.81 7.68
N GLU A 112 -8.93 -17.73 9.00
CA GLU A 112 -8.24 -18.75 9.80
C GLU A 112 -9.04 -20.06 9.92
N ALA A 113 -10.36 -19.96 10.07
CA ALA A 113 -11.22 -21.12 10.31
C ALA A 113 -11.60 -21.89 9.04
N ASP A 114 -11.59 -21.26 7.87
CA ASP A 114 -12.04 -21.85 6.60
C ASP A 114 -10.97 -21.74 5.50
N SER A 115 -10.24 -22.84 5.28
CA SER A 115 -9.21 -22.91 4.25
C SER A 115 -9.76 -22.80 2.82
N THR A 116 -11.02 -23.19 2.59
CA THR A 116 -11.66 -23.09 1.27
C THR A 116 -12.02 -21.64 0.96
N TYR A 117 -12.40 -20.88 1.99
CA TYR A 117 -12.66 -19.45 1.86
C TYR A 117 -11.40 -18.66 1.46
N GLY A 118 -10.25 -18.93 2.09
CA GLY A 118 -8.99 -18.30 1.67
C GLY A 118 -8.60 -18.61 0.21
N PHE A 119 -8.85 -19.85 -0.23
CA PHE A 119 -8.66 -20.24 -1.63
C PHE A 119 -9.57 -19.45 -2.57
N SER A 120 -10.86 -19.33 -2.27
CA SER A 120 -11.81 -18.62 -3.13
C SER A 120 -11.52 -17.13 -3.27
N LEU A 121 -11.04 -16.46 -2.22
CA LEU A 121 -10.59 -15.06 -2.30
C LEU A 121 -9.36 -14.92 -3.19
N THR A 122 -8.44 -15.88 -3.12
CA THR A 122 -7.26 -15.89 -3.99
C THR A 122 -7.66 -16.10 -5.45
N GLU A 123 -8.61 -17.01 -5.73
CA GLU A 123 -9.17 -17.19 -7.08
C GLU A 123 -9.82 -15.92 -7.62
N ARG A 124 -10.63 -15.23 -6.81
CA ARG A 124 -11.27 -13.96 -7.19
C ARG A 124 -10.24 -12.91 -7.58
N ALA A 125 -9.20 -12.75 -6.76
CA ALA A 125 -8.13 -11.80 -7.07
C ALA A 125 -7.32 -12.20 -8.32
N SER A 126 -7.05 -13.50 -8.53
CA SER A 126 -6.40 -13.98 -9.75
C SER A 126 -7.24 -13.74 -11.00
N ALA A 127 -8.56 -13.94 -10.94
CA ALA A 127 -9.46 -13.66 -12.06
C ALA A 127 -9.41 -12.18 -12.49
N MET A 128 -9.37 -11.25 -11.53
CA MET A 128 -9.22 -9.81 -11.81
C MET A 128 -7.90 -9.48 -12.50
N LYS A 129 -6.80 -10.10 -12.07
CA LYS A 129 -5.46 -9.92 -12.66
C LYS A 129 -5.39 -10.49 -14.07
N ALA A 130 -5.98 -11.66 -14.29
CA ALA A 130 -6.02 -12.30 -15.60
C ALA A 130 -6.76 -11.43 -16.61
N ALA A 131 -7.90 -10.85 -16.21
CA ALA A 131 -8.66 -9.94 -17.07
C ALA A 131 -7.84 -8.71 -17.50
N TYR A 132 -7.05 -8.13 -16.58
CA TYR A 132 -6.11 -7.07 -16.93
C TYR A 132 -5.05 -7.55 -17.93
N ALA A 133 -4.38 -8.67 -17.64
CA ALA A 133 -3.31 -9.18 -18.51
C ALA A 133 -3.78 -9.46 -19.95
N SER A 134 -5.00 -9.99 -20.12
CA SER A 134 -5.60 -10.23 -21.42
C SER A 134 -5.90 -8.95 -22.21
N ARG A 135 -6.28 -7.85 -21.54
CA ARG A 135 -6.60 -6.57 -22.19
C ARG A 135 -5.36 -5.82 -22.66
N PHE A 136 -4.24 -5.99 -21.97
CA PHE A 136 -3.01 -5.26 -22.25
C PHE A 136 -1.94 -6.10 -22.97
N GLY A 137 -2.34 -7.23 -23.58
CA GLY A 137 -1.53 -7.99 -24.53
C GLY A 137 -0.29 -8.65 -23.92
N PHE A 138 -0.33 -9.01 -22.64
CA PHE A 138 0.84 -9.58 -21.98
C PHE A 138 0.93 -11.09 -22.18
N ASP A 139 1.97 -11.53 -22.87
CA ASP A 139 2.40 -12.92 -22.88
C ASP A 139 3.78 -13.04 -22.24
N VAL A 140 3.80 -13.35 -20.95
CA VAL A 140 5.02 -13.68 -20.23
C VAL A 140 4.98 -15.20 -20.01
N SER A 141 5.36 -15.96 -21.03
CA SER A 141 5.27 -17.43 -21.04
C SER A 141 6.54 -18.12 -20.54
N THR A 142 7.57 -17.35 -20.17
CA THR A 142 8.89 -17.82 -19.77
C THR A 142 9.22 -17.47 -18.33
N ASP A 143 10.02 -18.32 -17.66
CA ASP A 143 10.58 -18.03 -16.34
C ASP A 143 11.34 -16.70 -16.38
N VAL A 144 10.96 -15.77 -15.50
CA VAL A 144 11.53 -14.42 -15.46
C VAL A 144 12.79 -14.45 -14.61
N SER A 145 13.96 -14.25 -15.22
CA SER A 145 15.20 -14.09 -14.46
C SER A 145 15.21 -12.77 -13.69
N HIS A 146 16.10 -12.62 -12.70
CA HIS A 146 16.25 -11.35 -11.98
C HIS A 146 16.63 -10.18 -12.92
N ALA A 147 17.48 -10.44 -13.93
CA ALA A 147 17.87 -9.43 -14.91
C ALA A 147 16.68 -9.02 -15.80
N ASP A 148 15.87 -9.99 -16.22
CA ASP A 148 14.64 -9.71 -16.98
C ASP A 148 13.66 -8.91 -16.15
N LEU A 149 13.52 -9.23 -14.87
CA LEU A 149 12.66 -8.48 -13.96
C LEU A 149 13.11 -7.02 -13.83
N VAL A 150 14.41 -6.75 -13.68
CA VAL A 150 14.94 -5.36 -13.68
C VAL A 150 14.53 -4.63 -14.94
N ASN A 151 14.71 -5.25 -16.11
CA ASN A 151 14.37 -4.65 -17.40
C ASN A 151 12.86 -4.41 -17.55
N ILE A 152 12.02 -5.38 -17.15
CA ILE A 152 10.56 -5.26 -17.16
C ILE A 152 10.11 -4.11 -16.27
N VAL A 153 10.64 -4.06 -15.05
CA VAL A 153 10.32 -3.04 -14.06
C VAL A 153 10.72 -1.66 -14.61
N ALA A 154 11.94 -1.50 -15.12
CA ALA A 154 12.42 -0.25 -15.73
C ALA A 154 11.58 0.21 -16.93
N ALA A 155 11.29 -0.67 -17.90
CA ALA A 155 10.48 -0.34 -19.07
C ALA A 155 9.05 0.10 -18.69
N ARG A 156 8.51 -0.42 -17.58
CA ARG A 156 7.18 -0.02 -17.07
C ARG A 156 7.24 1.28 -16.29
N ALA A 157 8.34 1.53 -15.57
CA ALA A 157 8.59 2.78 -14.85
C ALA A 157 8.40 4.01 -15.75
N GLU A 158 8.93 3.93 -16.97
CA GLU A 158 8.88 5.00 -17.97
C GLU A 158 7.44 5.38 -18.31
N ARG A 159 6.52 4.41 -18.40
CA ARG A 159 5.09 4.65 -18.64
C ARG A 159 4.45 5.49 -17.53
N PHE A 160 4.98 5.38 -16.32
CA PHE A 160 4.53 6.15 -15.17
C PHE A 160 5.37 7.41 -14.94
N GLY A 161 6.35 7.72 -15.81
CA GLY A 161 7.23 8.88 -15.67
C GLY A 161 8.19 8.76 -14.48
N MET A 162 8.49 7.53 -14.03
CA MET A 162 9.48 7.28 -12.99
C MET A 162 10.83 6.95 -13.63
N LEU A 163 11.92 7.36 -12.98
CA LEU A 163 13.27 7.20 -13.53
C LEU A 163 13.96 5.98 -12.92
N ALA A 164 14.58 5.16 -13.76
CA ALA A 164 15.49 4.12 -13.30
C ALA A 164 16.75 4.77 -12.70
N ASP A 165 17.19 4.29 -11.53
CA ASP A 165 18.45 4.68 -10.93
C ASP A 165 19.60 3.76 -11.39
N SER A 166 20.83 4.22 -11.17
CA SER A 166 22.05 3.49 -11.52
C SER A 166 22.26 2.17 -10.76
N GLN A 167 21.41 1.87 -9.78
CA GLN A 167 21.43 0.64 -8.98
C GLN A 167 20.23 -0.28 -9.27
N GLY A 168 19.50 -0.06 -10.37
CA GLY A 168 18.38 -0.90 -10.80
C GLY A 168 17.09 -0.70 -9.98
N GLY A 169 17.00 0.36 -9.18
CA GLY A 169 15.75 0.81 -8.57
C GLY A 169 15.01 1.78 -9.48
N ILE A 170 13.72 1.97 -9.24
CA ILE A 170 12.94 3.04 -9.86
C ILE A 170 12.67 4.09 -8.81
N ARG A 171 12.88 5.38 -9.12
CA ARG A 171 12.65 6.47 -8.18
C ARG A 171 11.62 7.47 -8.69
N ALA A 172 10.78 7.93 -7.77
CA ALA A 172 10.05 9.19 -7.87
C ALA A 172 10.69 10.19 -6.90
N ASP A 173 11.07 11.35 -7.42
CA ASP A 173 11.64 12.44 -6.63
C ASP A 173 10.57 13.06 -5.71
N LEU A 174 10.98 13.46 -4.50
CA LEU A 174 10.18 14.21 -3.54
C LEU A 174 10.60 15.70 -3.54
N GLY A 175 10.89 16.25 -4.71
CA GLY A 175 11.28 17.66 -4.88
C GLY A 175 12.62 18.00 -4.20
N GLY A 176 13.61 17.11 -4.28
CA GLY A 176 14.94 17.34 -3.70
C GLY A 176 15.09 17.00 -2.21
N ARG A 177 14.03 16.52 -1.54
CA ARG A 177 14.01 16.17 -0.10
C ARG A 177 14.17 14.67 0.18
N GLY A 178 14.23 13.87 -0.87
CA GLY A 178 14.17 12.42 -0.78
C GLY A 178 13.66 11.76 -2.05
N SER A 179 13.37 10.47 -1.95
CA SER A 179 12.77 9.72 -3.06
C SER A 179 11.89 8.58 -2.57
N VAL A 180 10.87 8.26 -3.35
CA VAL A 180 10.15 6.99 -3.24
C VAL A 180 10.75 6.03 -4.26
N ARG A 181 11.41 4.98 -3.77
CA ARG A 181 12.06 3.95 -4.57
C ARG A 181 11.20 2.69 -4.66
N VAL A 182 11.02 2.14 -5.85
CA VAL A 182 10.57 0.74 -6.02
C VAL A 182 11.82 -0.11 -6.31
N ALA A 183 12.02 -1.17 -5.52
CA ALA A 183 13.21 -1.99 -5.60
C ALA A 183 12.87 -3.48 -5.57
N ILE A 184 13.75 -4.27 -6.18
CA ILE A 184 13.63 -5.73 -6.27
C ILE A 184 14.32 -6.38 -5.07
N GLU A 185 13.70 -7.38 -4.50
CA GLU A 185 14.23 -8.13 -3.35
C GLU A 185 15.49 -8.92 -3.71
N LYS A 186 16.59 -8.70 -2.98
CA LYS A 186 17.84 -9.47 -3.12
C LYS A 186 17.67 -10.86 -2.47
N GLY A 187 18.11 -11.91 -3.16
CA GLY A 187 18.07 -13.29 -2.64
C GLY A 187 16.70 -13.97 -2.75
N TYR A 188 15.82 -13.47 -3.61
CA TYR A 188 14.55 -14.13 -3.90
C TYR A 188 14.79 -15.46 -4.64
N SER A 189 14.65 -16.58 -3.92
CA SER A 189 14.78 -17.94 -4.46
C SER A 189 13.47 -18.74 -4.36
N ARG A 190 12.33 -18.08 -4.09
CA ARG A 190 11.04 -18.76 -3.93
C ARG A 190 10.32 -18.95 -5.27
N PRO A 191 9.50 -20.01 -5.41
CA PRO A 191 8.65 -20.19 -6.58
C PRO A 191 7.77 -18.95 -6.77
N ILE A 192 7.44 -18.66 -8.02
CA ILE A 192 6.85 -17.46 -8.68
C ILE A 192 5.54 -16.92 -8.04
N PHE A 193 5.26 -17.19 -6.77
CA PHE A 193 3.99 -16.88 -6.10
C PHE A 193 3.87 -15.47 -5.53
N GLN A 194 4.93 -14.66 -5.51
CA GLN A 194 4.84 -13.27 -5.09
C GLN A 194 5.62 -12.30 -5.99
N VAL A 195 5.09 -11.08 -6.11
CA VAL A 195 5.81 -9.94 -6.71
C VAL A 195 7.01 -9.61 -5.83
N PRO A 196 8.25 -9.74 -6.33
CA PRO A 196 9.45 -9.56 -5.51
C PRO A 196 9.86 -8.08 -5.45
N LEU A 197 8.88 -7.19 -5.24
CA LEU A 197 9.07 -5.74 -5.14
C LEU A 197 8.74 -5.24 -3.74
N PHE A 198 9.48 -4.21 -3.32
CA PHE A 198 9.15 -3.39 -2.17
C PHE A 198 9.22 -1.90 -2.57
N VAL A 199 8.43 -1.07 -1.90
CA VAL A 199 8.51 0.39 -2.01
C VAL A 199 9.31 0.88 -0.83
N GLN A 200 10.36 1.66 -1.01
CA GLN A 200 11.14 2.27 0.05
C GLN A 200 11.01 3.78 -0.06
N VAL A 201 10.84 4.46 1.07
CA VAL A 201 10.88 5.93 1.11
C VAL A 201 12.17 6.36 1.79
N GLU A 202 12.96 7.16 1.09
CA GLU A 202 14.20 7.78 1.59
C GLU A 202 13.94 9.28 1.77
N LEU A 203 14.22 9.80 2.96
CA LEU A 203 14.05 11.22 3.31
C LEU A 203 15.35 11.74 3.92
N ASP A 204 15.83 12.93 3.53
CA ASP A 204 16.98 13.68 4.10
C ASP A 204 17.83 12.95 5.19
N GLY A 205 18.66 11.97 4.77
CA GLY A 205 19.62 11.28 5.65
C GLY A 205 19.04 10.19 6.57
N ARG A 206 17.75 9.89 6.46
CA ARG A 206 17.06 8.78 7.14
C ARG A 206 16.56 7.77 6.12
N HIS A 207 16.96 6.52 6.31
CA HIS A 207 16.29 5.40 5.67
C HIS A 207 15.20 4.95 6.62
N ALA A 208 13.94 5.08 6.22
CA ALA A 208 12.93 4.19 6.77
C ALA A 208 13.41 2.77 6.42
N ASP A 209 13.69 1.99 7.46
CA ASP A 209 14.37 0.70 7.39
C ASP A 209 13.75 -0.20 6.30
N LYS A 210 14.49 -1.22 5.84
CA LYS A 210 14.19 -2.16 4.72
C LYS A 210 12.84 -2.89 4.80
N SER A 211 12.00 -2.56 5.77
CA SER A 211 10.78 -3.26 6.19
C SER A 211 9.49 -2.65 5.63
N PHE A 212 9.54 -1.83 4.57
CA PHE A 212 8.32 -1.45 3.84
C PHE A 212 7.62 -2.60 3.10
N ARG A 213 8.21 -3.81 3.15
CA ARG A 213 7.63 -5.04 2.61
C ARG A 213 6.14 -5.12 2.90
N ASP A 214 5.71 -4.81 4.12
CA ASP A 214 4.35 -5.07 4.60
C ASP A 214 3.53 -3.84 4.99
N CYS A 215 3.99 -2.67 4.57
CA CYS A 215 3.41 -1.41 5.01
C CYS A 215 2.34 -0.86 4.08
N LEU A 216 2.37 -1.29 2.81
CA LEU A 216 1.44 -0.81 1.78
C LEU A 216 -0.01 -1.08 2.17
N ARG A 217 -0.26 -2.17 2.92
CA ARG A 217 -1.58 -2.51 3.46
C ARG A 217 -2.12 -1.51 4.48
N HIS A 218 -1.25 -0.73 5.12
CA HIS A 218 -1.66 0.31 6.08
C HIS A 218 -2.09 1.59 5.35
N ILE A 219 -1.61 1.82 4.13
CA ILE A 219 -2.04 2.95 3.29
C ILE A 219 -3.24 2.54 2.43
N VAL A 220 -3.19 1.36 1.81
CA VAL A 220 -4.27 0.80 0.99
C VAL A 220 -4.67 -0.58 1.55
N PRO A 221 -5.80 -0.69 2.27
CA PRO A 221 -6.30 -1.97 2.77
C PRO A 221 -6.49 -2.95 1.62
N GLY A 222 -5.98 -4.18 1.77
CA GLY A 222 -6.04 -5.20 0.72
C GLY A 222 -4.90 -5.17 -0.29
N PHE A 223 -3.94 -4.24 -0.22
CA PHE A 223 -2.84 -4.14 -1.19
C PHE A 223 -2.03 -5.44 -1.32
N SER A 224 -1.96 -6.26 -0.27
CA SER A 224 -1.30 -7.58 -0.31
C SER A 224 -1.80 -8.50 -1.44
N TYR A 225 -3.04 -8.32 -1.92
CA TYR A 225 -3.55 -9.10 -3.04
C TYR A 225 -2.81 -8.82 -4.35
N PHE A 226 -2.24 -7.62 -4.55
CA PHE A 226 -1.38 -7.34 -5.71
C PHE A 226 -0.08 -8.14 -5.69
N LYS A 227 0.41 -8.52 -4.49
CA LYS A 227 1.62 -9.30 -4.36
C LYS A 227 1.43 -10.75 -4.76
N LEU A 228 0.24 -11.31 -4.55
CA LEU A 228 -0.05 -12.70 -4.86
C LEU A 228 -0.04 -12.86 -6.38
N VAL A 229 0.80 -13.72 -6.93
CA VAL A 229 0.84 -13.97 -8.37
C VAL A 229 0.93 -15.46 -8.61
N ARG A 230 0.35 -15.96 -9.69
CA ARG A 230 0.35 -17.39 -10.03
C ARG A 230 0.89 -17.67 -11.43
N SER A 231 1.13 -16.62 -12.18
CA SER A 231 1.71 -16.66 -13.51
C SER A 231 2.51 -15.39 -13.73
N ASN A 232 3.43 -15.43 -14.69
CA ASN A 232 4.16 -14.23 -15.06
C ASN A 232 3.25 -13.15 -15.68
N ARG A 233 2.06 -13.52 -16.18
CA ARG A 233 1.03 -12.55 -16.58
C ARG A 233 0.50 -11.75 -15.39
N GLU A 234 0.27 -12.41 -14.27
CA GLU A 234 -0.13 -11.73 -13.02
C GLU A 234 1.03 -10.92 -12.41
N LEU A 235 2.29 -11.31 -12.67
CA LEU A 235 3.47 -10.54 -12.24
C LEU A 235 3.46 -9.11 -12.79
N ALA A 236 3.11 -8.93 -14.07
CA ALA A 236 3.02 -7.62 -14.69
C ALA A 236 1.99 -6.70 -14.01
N TYR A 237 0.83 -7.26 -13.63
CA TYR A 237 -0.21 -6.56 -12.89
C TYR A 237 0.29 -6.09 -11.52
N GLY A 238 0.96 -6.98 -10.81
CA GLY A 238 1.56 -6.67 -9.52
C GLY A 238 2.64 -5.58 -9.61
N ILE A 239 3.50 -5.64 -10.63
CA ILE A 239 4.53 -4.61 -10.87
C ILE A 239 3.87 -3.24 -11.10
N ASP A 240 2.86 -3.14 -11.96
CA ASP A 240 2.16 -1.89 -12.20
C ASP A 240 1.54 -1.31 -10.92
N ALA A 241 0.92 -2.15 -10.10
CA ALA A 241 0.33 -1.70 -8.83
C ALA A 241 1.38 -1.07 -7.90
N TYR A 242 2.58 -1.63 -7.83
CA TYR A 242 3.67 -1.05 -7.05
C TYR A 242 4.16 0.30 -7.62
N LEU A 243 4.24 0.42 -8.95
CA LEU A 243 4.67 1.66 -9.61
C LEU A 243 3.63 2.77 -9.46
N VAL A 244 2.36 2.45 -9.69
CA VAL A 244 1.23 3.38 -9.50
C VAL A 244 1.15 3.82 -8.04
N PHE A 245 1.27 2.88 -7.10
CA PHE A 245 1.30 3.20 -5.67
C PHE A 245 2.44 4.16 -5.33
N ALA A 246 3.67 3.84 -5.75
CA ALA A 246 4.85 4.66 -5.43
C ALA A 246 4.74 6.08 -6.01
N LYS A 247 4.25 6.20 -7.25
CA LYS A 247 3.99 7.49 -7.88
C LYS A 247 2.90 8.28 -7.15
N ALA A 248 1.77 7.64 -6.85
CA ALA A 248 0.66 8.28 -6.16
C ALA A 248 1.05 8.73 -4.74
N LEU A 249 1.79 7.88 -4.01
CA LEU A 249 2.35 8.24 -2.71
C LEU A 249 3.30 9.44 -2.83
N SER A 250 4.23 9.45 -3.80
CA SER A 250 5.12 10.60 -4.04
C SER A 250 4.33 11.90 -4.26
N LYS A 251 3.28 11.88 -5.09
CA LYS A 251 2.38 13.05 -5.26
C LYS A 251 1.75 13.50 -3.94
N CYS A 252 1.24 12.57 -3.13
CA CYS A 252 0.66 12.88 -1.82
C CYS A 252 1.68 13.49 -0.87
N LEU A 253 2.90 12.96 -0.82
CA LEU A 253 3.95 13.45 0.07
C LEU A 253 4.40 14.86 -0.35
N VAL A 254 4.58 15.11 -1.65
CA VAL A 254 4.90 16.46 -2.16
C VAL A 254 3.79 17.47 -1.87
N ALA A 255 2.53 17.05 -1.95
CA ALA A 255 1.37 17.91 -1.69
C ALA A 255 1.06 18.11 -0.19
N SER A 256 1.55 17.22 0.68
CA SER A 256 1.29 17.31 2.12
C SER A 256 2.15 18.40 2.75
N SER A 257 1.49 19.29 3.50
CA SER A 257 2.15 20.32 4.33
C SER A 257 3.12 19.73 5.36
N ALA A 258 3.01 18.43 5.68
CA ALA A 258 3.99 17.69 6.49
C ALA A 258 5.41 17.71 5.89
N PHE A 259 5.49 17.87 4.56
CA PHE A 259 6.73 18.01 3.78
C PHE A 259 6.94 19.44 3.29
N GLN A 260 6.22 20.42 3.82
CA GLN A 260 6.53 21.84 3.66
C GLN A 260 7.09 22.33 5.00
N MET A 261 8.38 22.64 5.06
CA MET A 261 8.96 23.17 6.30
C MET A 261 8.33 24.52 6.66
N PRO A 262 8.18 24.85 7.96
CA PRO A 262 7.94 26.22 8.39
C PRO A 262 9.19 27.04 8.06
N GLY A 263 9.14 27.79 6.97
CA GLY A 263 10.29 28.57 6.50
C GLY A 263 10.08 29.28 5.17
N GLU A 264 9.14 28.82 4.35
CA GLU A 264 8.72 29.53 3.13
C GLU A 264 7.33 30.14 3.34
N SER A 265 7.25 31.09 4.29
CA SER A 265 6.30 32.19 4.16
C SER A 265 7.10 33.34 3.56
N SER A 266 6.77 33.71 2.33
CA SER A 266 7.22 34.94 1.67
C SER A 266 7.12 36.16 2.57
#